data_AF-A0A7C5GD01-F1
#
_entry.id   AF-A0A7C5GD01-F1
#
_cell.length_a   1.000
_cell.length_b   1.000
_cell.length_c   1.000
_cell.angle_alpha   90.00
_cell.angle_beta   90.00
_cell.angle_gamma   90.00
#
_symmetry.space_group_name_H-M   'P 1'
#
loop_
_entity.id
_entity.type
_entity.pdbx_description
1 polymer ?
#
loop_
_entity_poly.entity_id
_entity_poly.type
_entity_poly.pdbx_seq_one_letter_code
_entity_poly.pdbx_strand_id
1 'polypeptide(L)' 'DRTYYCDECQLKIDRDLNASINLHNQLGRVHPEVTPVEITAMNLEAGLLNLTSIIEAGSKHRIKSLA' A
#
# COMPACT_ATOMS: atom_id res chain seq x y z
N ASP A 1 0.26 -27.57 -7.43
CA ASP A 1 0.61 -27.67 -6.00
C ASP A 1 0.53 -26.27 -5.39
N ARG A 2 -0.14 -26.11 -4.22
CA ARG A 2 -0.30 -24.83 -3.51
C ARG A 2 0.64 -24.71 -2.30
N THR A 3 1.50 -25.70 -2.09
CA THR A 3 2.42 -25.74 -0.96
C THR A 3 3.84 -25.40 -1.41
N TYR A 4 4.46 -24.47 -0.70
CA TYR A 4 5.90 -24.22 -0.76
C TYR A 4 6.63 -25.16 0.22
N TYR A 5 7.74 -25.73 -0.24
CA TYR A 5 8.67 -26.52 0.55
C TYR A 5 10.03 -25.85 0.51
N CYS A 6 10.63 -25.61 1.68
CA CYS A 6 12.00 -25.15 1.79
C CYS A 6 12.92 -26.35 2.01
N ASP A 7 13.84 -26.59 1.07
CA ASP A 7 14.76 -27.74 1.16
C ASP A 7 15.81 -27.58 2.27
N GLU A 8 16.09 -26.35 2.70
CA GLU A 8 17.08 -26.05 3.73
C GLU A 8 16.53 -26.27 5.14
N CYS A 9 15.38 -25.69 5.45
CA CYS A 9 14.79 -25.75 6.79
C CYS A 9 13.60 -26.72 6.90
N GLN A 10 13.27 -27.42 5.82
CA GLN A 10 12.14 -28.38 5.74
C GLN A 10 10.78 -27.74 6.04
N LEU A 11 10.67 -26.42 5.89
CA LEU A 11 9.43 -25.68 6.09
C LEU A 11 8.42 -26.05 5.01
N LYS A 12 7.19 -26.36 5.44
CA LYS A 12 6.03 -26.57 4.57
C LYS A 12 4.98 -25.51 4.87
N ILE A 13 4.64 -24.69 3.89
CA ILE A 13 3.70 -23.55 4.05
C ILE A 13 2.90 -23.31 2.77
N ASP A 14 1.77 -22.63 2.86
CA ASP A 14 1.05 -22.18 1.67
C ASP A 14 1.93 -21.26 0.81
N ARG A 15 1.94 -21.49 -0.51
CA ARG A 15 2.79 -20.78 -1.46
C ARG A 15 2.46 -19.29 -1.53
N ASP A 16 1.18 -18.94 -1.44
CA ASP A 16 0.73 -17.54 -1.54
C ASP A 16 1.09 -16.79 -0.24
N LEU A 17 1.05 -17.48 0.90
CA LEU A 17 1.58 -16.97 2.17
C LEU A 17 3.12 -16.78 2.12
N ASN A 18 3.86 -17.75 1.59
CA ASN A 18 5.32 -17.63 1.42
C ASN A 18 5.69 -16.44 0.53
N ALA A 19 4.98 -16.26 -0.59
CA ALA A 19 5.17 -15.11 -1.46
C ALA A 19 4.89 -13.78 -0.76
N SER A 20 3.83 -13.71 0.05
CA SER A 20 3.48 -12.51 0.82
C SER A 20 4.57 -12.14 1.84
N ILE A 21 5.11 -13.13 2.54
CA ILE A 21 6.23 -12.94 3.48
C ILE A 21 7.49 -12.48 2.74
N ASN A 22 7.82 -13.12 1.62
CA ASN A 22 8.98 -12.75 0.82
C ASN A 22 8.87 -11.32 0.28
N LEU A 23 7.71 -10.93 -0.23
CA LEU A 23 7.46 -9.56 -0.68
C LEU A 23 7.55 -8.57 0.48
N HIS A 24 6.98 -8.89 1.65
CA HIS A 24 7.09 -8.05 2.84
C HIS A 24 8.54 -7.87 3.32
N ASN A 25 9.37 -8.89 3.18
CA ASN A 25 10.76 -8.87 3.62
C ASN A 25 11.72 -8.26 2.57
N GLN A 26 11.44 -8.42 1.27
CA GLN A 26 12.30 -7.94 0.17
C GLN A 26 11.99 -6.51 -0.25
N LEU A 27 10.71 -6.13 -0.25
CA LEU A 27 10.31 -4.75 -0.36
C LEU A 27 10.57 -4.17 1.03
N GLY A 28 11.82 -3.76 1.27
CA GLY A 28 12.22 -3.13 2.52
C GLY A 28 11.13 -2.18 2.96
N ARG A 29 10.77 -2.19 4.24
CA ARG A 29 9.65 -1.40 4.79
C ARG A 29 9.78 0.03 4.30
N VAL A 30 9.12 0.35 3.18
CA VAL A 30 8.78 1.71 2.85
C VAL A 30 7.69 1.96 3.86
N HIS A 31 8.10 2.41 5.05
CA HIS A 31 7.18 3.15 5.87
C HIS A 31 6.67 4.24 4.95
N PRO A 32 5.37 4.28 4.62
CA PRO A 32 4.80 5.57 4.34
C PRO A 32 5.17 6.36 5.60
N GLU A 33 6.06 7.35 5.49
CA GLU A 33 6.37 8.22 6.64
C GLU A 33 5.07 8.83 7.19
N VAL A 34 4.05 8.86 6.32
CA VAL A 34 2.67 9.26 6.56
C VAL A 34 1.74 8.43 5.65
N THR A 35 0.64 7.95 6.21
CA THR A 35 -0.48 7.34 5.50
C THR A 35 -1.15 8.36 4.58
N PRO A 36 -1.89 7.93 3.54
CA PRO A 36 -2.67 8.85 2.70
C PRO A 36 -3.57 9.78 3.52
N VAL A 37 -4.19 9.26 4.58
CA VAL A 37 -5.02 10.03 5.52
C VAL A 37 -4.21 11.10 6.24
N GLU A 38 -3.01 10.78 6.72
CA GLU A 38 -2.11 11.75 7.37
C GLU A 38 -1.62 12.80 6.36
N ILE A 39 -1.34 12.42 5.11
CA ILE A 39 -1.00 13.37 4.04
C ILE A 39 -2.17 14.31 3.76
N THR A 40 -3.40 13.79 3.68
CA THR A 40 -4.60 14.59 3.47
C THR A 40 -4.86 15.55 4.63
N ALA A 41 -4.67 15.09 5.87
CA ALA A 41 -4.78 15.93 7.06
C ALA A 41 -3.74 17.06 7.07
N MET A 42 -2.47 16.76 6.80
CA MET A 42 -1.42 17.77 6.69
C MET A 42 -1.67 18.78 5.55
N ASN A 43 -2.15 18.31 4.39
CA ASN A 43 -2.50 19.18 3.27
C ASN A 43 -3.71 20.07 3.58
N LEU A 44 -4.69 19.59 4.34
CA LEU A 44 -5.82 20.38 4.82
C LEU A 44 -5.35 21.51 5.74
N GLU A 45 -4.50 21.19 6.73
CA GLU A 45 -3.91 22.17 7.65
C GLU A 45 -3.04 23.21 6.92
N ALA A 46 -2.29 22.77 5.91
CA ALA A 46 -1.44 23.64 5.09
C ALA A 46 -2.20 24.39 3.97
N GLY A 47 -3.49 24.13 3.76
CA GLY A 47 -4.28 24.73 2.68
C GLY A 47 -3.92 24.26 1.26
N LEU A 48 -3.25 23.11 1.13
CA LEU A 48 -2.68 22.57 -0.12
C LEU A 48 -3.56 21.49 -0.79
N LEU A 49 -4.86 21.44 -0.49
CA LEU A 49 -5.79 20.40 -0.99
C LEU A 49 -5.84 20.27 -2.54
N ASN A 50 -5.45 21.33 -3.27
CA ASN A 50 -5.45 21.35 -4.74
C ASN A 50 -4.09 21.00 -5.37
N LEU A 51 -3.06 20.72 -4.57
CA LEU A 51 -1.67 20.54 -5.04
C LEU A 51 -1.24 19.07 -5.12
N THR A 52 -1.97 18.16 -4.49
CA THR A 52 -1.60 16.73 -4.44
C THR A 52 -2.58 15.87 -5.22
N SER A 53 -2.05 14.98 -6.06
CA SER A 53 -2.83 13.96 -6.79
C SER A 53 -3.08 12.71 -5.96
N ILE A 54 -2.84 12.78 -4.64
CA ILE A 54 -2.95 11.64 -3.73
C ILE A 54 -4.44 11.44 -3.44
N ILE A 55 -4.97 10.33 -3.94
CA ILE A 55 -6.37 9.95 -3.81
C ILE A 55 -6.47 8.98 -2.64
N GLU A 56 -7.31 9.31 -1.66
CA GLU A 56 -7.68 8.39 -0.59
C GLU A 56 -8.16 7.05 -1.14
N ALA A 57 -7.72 5.95 -0.52
CA ALA A 57 -8.19 4.62 -0.88
C ALA A 57 -9.73 4.54 -0.72
N GLY A 58 -10.45 4.39 -1.84
CA GLY A 58 -11.92 4.35 -1.87
C GLY A 58 -12.61 5.64 -2.33
N SER A 59 -11.87 6.73 -2.57
CA SER A 59 -12.44 7.96 -3.14
C SER A 59 -12.70 7.83 -4.64
N LYS A 60 -13.98 7.79 -5.02
CA LYS A 60 -14.39 7.86 -6.44
C LYS A 60 -14.30 9.30 -6.94
N HIS A 61 -13.58 9.53 -8.04
CA HIS A 61 -13.60 10.80 -8.76
C HIS A 61 -15.05 11.18 -9.13
N ARG A 62 -15.57 12.26 -8.54
CA ARG A 62 -16.61 13.05 -9.22
C ARG A 62 -15.92 14.14 -10.03
N ILE A 63 -15.63 13.83 -11.28
CA ILE A 63 -15.29 14.85 -12.27
C ILE A 63 -16.57 15.67 -12.45
N LYS A 64 -16.66 16.83 -11.80
CA LYS A 64 -17.63 17.84 -12.21
C LYS A 64 -17.04 18.47 -13.46
N SER A 65 -17.55 18.06 -14.63
CA SER A 65 -17.37 18.80 -15.87
C SER A 65 -17.86 20.23 -15.62
N LEU A 66 -16.96 21.20 -15.75
CA LEU A 66 -17.28 22.61 -15.77
C LEU A 66 -18.24 22.86 -16.94
N ALA A 67 -19.42 23.39 -16.62
CA ALA A 67 -20.36 24.03 -17.54
C ALA A 67 -20.68 25.42 -16.97
#